data_AF-A0A076L426-F1
#
_entry.id   AF-A0A076L426-F1
#
_cell.length_a   1.000
_cell.length_b   1.000
_cell.length_c   1.000
_cell.angle_alpha   90.00
_cell.angle_beta   90.00
_cell.angle_gamma   90.00
#
_symmetry.space_group_name_H-M   'P 1'
#
loop_
_entity.id
_entity.type
_entity.pdbx_description
1 polymer ?
#
loop_
_entity_poly.entity_id
_entity_poly.type
_entity_poly.pdbx_seq_one_letter_code
_entity_poly.pdbx_strand_id
1 'polypeptide(L)'
;MQQQGQRTPIESGCPDGFQYMHPLMRKNYGNWAYHEDPRPGVLKHTAHGGEAIYTVRAGTQRILDVFTLRKLCDIGDQYAEGYVRLTIRSNIEYMVADGSKVEPLIDALEKEGFVVGGTKNSVAMISHTQGWLHCDIPGTDASGVVKSMMDELIDEFKNWNMPNRVHITTSCCQINCGGQGDIAINIQHTKPPKINHDLVANICERPSVVARCPVAAIRPALVNGKPSLEVDEKKCICCGACYPPCTPMQINDPEHTKL
;
A
#
# COMPACT_ATOMS: atom_id res chain seq x y z
N MET A 1 17.34 7.78 -41.66
CA MET A 1 16.65 7.68 -40.35
C MET A 1 15.39 8.53 -40.45
N GLN A 2 14.20 7.90 -40.55
CA GLN A 2 12.94 8.64 -40.50
C GLN A 2 12.83 9.32 -39.14
N GLN A 3 12.61 10.64 -39.14
CA GLN A 3 12.22 11.39 -37.94
C GLN A 3 10.91 10.77 -37.45
N GLN A 4 10.97 9.97 -36.38
CA GLN A 4 9.77 9.54 -35.69
C GLN A 4 9.15 10.81 -35.06
N GLY A 5 8.01 11.23 -35.59
CA GLY A 5 7.22 12.32 -34.99
C GLY A 5 6.95 12.04 -33.51
N GLN A 6 6.75 13.11 -32.72
CA GLN A 6 6.38 12.98 -31.30
C GLN A 6 5.22 11.98 -31.15
N ARG A 7 5.42 10.96 -30.32
CA ARG A 7 4.35 10.01 -29.99
C ARG A 7 3.23 10.77 -29.27
N THR A 8 2.04 10.76 -29.84
CA THR A 8 0.83 11.28 -29.19
C THR A 8 0.32 10.26 -28.18
N PRO A 9 -0.20 10.70 -27.02
CA PRO A 9 -0.89 9.81 -26.09
C PRO A 9 -2.01 9.06 -26.81
N ILE A 10 -2.13 7.77 -26.50
CA ILE A 10 -3.31 6.99 -26.82
C ILE A 10 -4.01 6.75 -25.48
N GLU A 11 -5.27 7.18 -25.36
CA GLU A 11 -6.10 7.04 -24.14
C GLU A 11 -6.52 5.58 -23.92
N SER A 12 -5.55 4.66 -23.90
CA SER A 12 -5.78 3.21 -23.94
C SER A 12 -6.07 2.61 -22.56
N GLY A 13 -5.84 3.36 -21.47
CA GLY A 13 -6.00 2.87 -20.11
C GLY A 13 -5.07 1.68 -19.78
N CYS A 14 -5.46 0.87 -18.80
CA CYS A 14 -4.77 -0.36 -18.44
C CYS A 14 -5.08 -1.48 -19.45
N PRO A 15 -4.10 -2.33 -19.79
CA PRO A 15 -4.38 -3.53 -20.57
C PRO A 15 -5.38 -4.45 -19.85
N ASP A 16 -6.16 -5.22 -20.62
CA ASP A 16 -7.05 -6.24 -20.07
C ASP A 16 -6.25 -7.28 -19.25
N GLY A 17 -6.58 -7.43 -17.96
CA GLY A 17 -5.91 -8.37 -17.07
C GLY A 17 -6.10 -9.83 -17.46
N PHE A 18 -7.17 -10.17 -18.19
CA PHE A 18 -7.48 -11.55 -18.58
C PHE A 18 -6.32 -12.18 -19.37
N GLN A 19 -5.62 -11.40 -20.20
CA GLN A 19 -4.51 -11.89 -21.01
C GLN A 19 -3.31 -12.40 -20.19
N TYR A 20 -3.16 -11.90 -18.95
CA TYR A 20 -2.06 -12.26 -18.04
C TYR A 20 -2.47 -13.32 -17.02
N MET A 21 -3.69 -13.86 -17.11
CA MET A 21 -4.12 -14.95 -16.25
C MET A 21 -3.56 -16.29 -16.72
N HIS A 22 -3.19 -17.12 -15.75
CA HIS A 22 -2.79 -18.51 -15.97
C HIS A 22 -3.79 -19.24 -16.89
N PRO A 23 -3.35 -20.01 -17.92
CA PRO A 23 -4.24 -20.62 -18.91
C PRO A 23 -5.35 -21.48 -18.28
N LEU A 24 -5.01 -22.27 -17.26
CA LEU A 24 -6.00 -23.06 -16.53
C LEU A 24 -7.05 -22.20 -15.81
N MET A 25 -6.66 -21.02 -15.31
CA MET A 25 -7.61 -20.09 -14.70
C MET A 25 -8.54 -19.46 -15.73
N ARG A 26 -8.02 -19.11 -16.91
CA ARG A 26 -8.86 -18.59 -18.01
C ARG A 26 -9.85 -19.65 -18.49
N LYS A 27 -9.39 -20.89 -18.67
CA LYS A 27 -10.23 -22.03 -19.07
C LYS A 27 -11.41 -22.24 -18.12
N ASN A 28 -11.17 -22.11 -16.81
CA ASN A 28 -12.17 -22.32 -15.77
C ASN A 28 -12.76 -21.03 -15.21
N TYR A 29 -12.65 -19.91 -15.93
CA TYR A 29 -13.14 -18.62 -15.46
C TYR A 29 -14.65 -18.68 -15.20
N GLY A 30 -15.06 -18.38 -13.97
CA GLY A 30 -16.46 -18.47 -13.54
C GLY A 30 -16.99 -19.88 -13.29
N ASN A 31 -16.16 -20.93 -13.38
CA ASN A 31 -16.56 -22.34 -13.25
C ASN A 31 -15.84 -23.07 -12.10
N TRP A 32 -15.58 -22.37 -10.99
CA TRP A 32 -14.95 -22.91 -9.80
C TRP A 32 -15.97 -23.54 -8.86
N ALA A 33 -15.71 -24.77 -8.41
CA ALA A 33 -16.61 -25.49 -7.51
C ALA A 33 -16.35 -25.17 -6.04
N TYR A 34 -15.08 -25.21 -5.61
CA TYR A 34 -14.70 -24.94 -4.23
C TYR A 34 -13.21 -24.59 -4.13
N HIS A 35 -12.80 -24.10 -2.95
CA HIS A 35 -11.40 -23.94 -2.60
C HIS A 35 -11.10 -24.63 -1.27
N GLU A 36 -9.83 -24.94 -1.08
CA GLU A 36 -9.26 -25.53 0.13
C GLU A 36 -7.99 -24.74 0.49
N ASP A 37 -7.62 -24.77 1.76
CA ASP A 37 -6.33 -24.28 2.25
C ASP A 37 -5.51 -25.51 2.72
N PRO A 38 -4.58 -26.05 1.91
CA PRO A 38 -3.82 -27.25 2.32
C PRO A 38 -2.82 -26.99 3.45
N ARG A 39 -2.20 -25.81 3.48
CA ARG A 39 -1.24 -25.35 4.50
C ARG A 39 -1.12 -23.82 4.46
N PRO A 40 -0.55 -23.16 5.49
CA PRO A 40 -0.30 -21.73 5.45
C PRO A 40 0.43 -21.30 4.18
N GLY A 41 -0.06 -20.22 3.56
CA GLY A 41 0.47 -19.69 2.30
C GLY A 41 0.07 -20.46 1.04
N VAL A 42 -0.63 -21.60 1.13
CA VAL A 42 -1.07 -22.38 -0.04
C VAL A 42 -2.59 -22.44 -0.11
N LEU A 43 -3.14 -22.17 -1.30
CA LEU A 43 -4.55 -22.32 -1.64
C LEU A 43 -4.68 -23.35 -2.76
N LYS A 44 -5.79 -24.07 -2.82
CA LYS A 44 -6.15 -24.94 -3.95
C LYS A 44 -7.58 -24.64 -4.39
N HIS A 45 -7.78 -24.35 -5.67
CA HIS A 45 -9.10 -24.13 -6.24
C HIS A 45 -9.42 -25.26 -7.22
N THR A 46 -10.59 -25.89 -7.06
CA THR A 46 -11.04 -27.00 -7.91
C THR A 46 -12.24 -26.54 -8.74
N ALA A 47 -12.18 -26.73 -10.05
CA ALA A 47 -13.26 -26.45 -10.98
C ALA A 47 -14.33 -27.55 -10.96
N HIS A 48 -15.53 -27.26 -11.47
CA HIS A 48 -16.58 -28.28 -11.59
C HIS A 48 -16.17 -29.47 -12.47
N GLY A 49 -15.23 -29.28 -13.39
CA GLY A 49 -14.64 -30.35 -14.21
C GLY A 49 -13.55 -31.18 -13.50
N GLY A 50 -13.25 -30.91 -12.23
CA GLY A 50 -12.24 -31.62 -11.45
C GLY A 50 -10.80 -31.11 -11.61
N GLU A 51 -10.54 -30.22 -12.58
CA GLU A 51 -9.25 -29.56 -12.71
C GLU A 51 -8.96 -28.69 -11.48
N ALA A 52 -7.74 -28.74 -10.96
CA ALA A 52 -7.34 -27.96 -9.80
C ALA A 52 -6.14 -27.06 -10.12
N ILE A 53 -6.08 -25.91 -9.47
CA ILE A 53 -4.93 -25.01 -9.51
C ILE A 53 -4.51 -24.65 -8.09
N TYR A 54 -3.21 -24.68 -7.84
CA TYR A 54 -2.62 -24.29 -6.56
C TYR A 54 -2.16 -22.84 -6.64
N THR A 55 -2.29 -22.10 -5.55
CA THR A 55 -1.76 -20.75 -5.41
C THR A 55 -0.83 -20.69 -4.22
N VAL A 56 0.42 -20.26 -4.43
CA VAL A 56 1.40 -20.02 -3.38
C VAL A 56 1.51 -18.52 -3.16
N ARG A 57 1.22 -18.07 -1.93
CA ARG A 57 1.25 -16.66 -1.51
C ARG A 57 2.50 -16.39 -0.68
N ALA A 58 3.24 -15.35 -1.06
CA ALA A 58 4.38 -14.86 -0.30
C ALA A 58 4.28 -13.36 0.02
N GLY A 59 4.85 -12.99 1.16
CA GLY A 59 4.98 -11.61 1.59
C GLY A 59 5.97 -10.83 0.71
N THR A 60 5.65 -9.57 0.44
CA THR A 60 6.61 -8.62 -0.13
C THR A 60 6.56 -7.32 0.65
N GLN A 61 7.63 -6.53 0.58
CA GLN A 61 7.75 -5.24 1.26
C GLN A 61 6.91 -4.12 0.63
N ARG A 62 6.06 -4.41 -0.39
CA ARG A 62 5.31 -3.47 -1.25
C ARG A 62 6.19 -2.54 -2.09
N ILE A 63 7.14 -1.84 -1.48
CA ILE A 63 8.08 -0.95 -2.14
C ILE A 63 9.23 -1.81 -2.67
N LEU A 64 9.15 -2.17 -3.95
CA LEU A 64 10.08 -3.08 -4.61
C LEU A 64 10.96 -2.31 -5.58
N ASP A 65 12.26 -2.54 -5.52
CA ASP A 65 13.16 -2.12 -6.60
C ASP A 65 13.02 -3.06 -7.81
N VAL A 66 13.56 -2.61 -8.95
CA VAL A 66 13.43 -3.33 -10.23
C VAL A 66 14.17 -4.68 -10.22
N PHE A 67 15.23 -4.84 -9.43
CA PHE A 67 15.97 -6.10 -9.33
C PHE A 67 15.18 -7.13 -8.52
N THR A 68 14.56 -6.71 -7.41
CA THR A 68 13.64 -7.56 -6.64
C THR A 68 12.44 -8.00 -7.50
N LEU A 69 11.86 -7.08 -8.29
CA LEU A 69 10.79 -7.44 -9.23
C LEU A 69 11.24 -8.46 -10.28
N ARG A 70 12.40 -8.25 -10.91
CA ARG A 70 12.96 -9.20 -11.87
C ARG A 70 13.22 -10.57 -11.25
N LYS A 71 13.75 -10.60 -10.02
CA LYS A 71 13.96 -11.85 -9.27
C LYS A 71 12.64 -12.61 -9.05
N LEU A 72 11.56 -11.91 -8.68
CA LEU A 72 10.24 -12.51 -8.53
C LEU A 72 9.72 -13.06 -9.88
N CYS A 73 9.94 -12.34 -10.98
CA CYS A 73 9.63 -12.85 -12.32
C CYS A 73 10.44 -14.10 -12.67
N ASP A 74 11.75 -14.13 -12.39
CA ASP A 74 12.61 -15.29 -12.66
C ASP A 74 12.14 -16.53 -11.89
N ILE A 75 11.72 -16.36 -10.62
CA ILE A 75 11.10 -17.44 -9.84
C ILE A 75 9.80 -17.90 -10.49
N GLY A 76 8.97 -16.96 -10.95
CA GLY A 76 7.73 -17.23 -11.67
C GLY A 76 7.94 -18.08 -12.93
N ASP A 77 8.94 -17.72 -13.75
CA ASP A 77 9.27 -18.43 -14.99
C ASP A 77 9.83 -19.83 -14.72
N GLN A 78 10.69 -19.98 -13.72
CA GLN A 78 11.35 -21.26 -13.41
C GLN A 78 10.44 -22.24 -12.68
N TYR A 79 9.64 -21.76 -11.72
CA TYR A 79 8.93 -22.60 -10.76
C TYR A 79 7.40 -22.50 -10.86
N ALA A 80 6.85 -21.41 -11.44
CA ALA A 80 5.42 -21.12 -11.41
C ALA A 80 4.77 -20.84 -12.77
N GLU A 81 5.24 -21.53 -13.82
CA GLU A 81 4.61 -21.54 -15.15
C GLU A 81 4.56 -20.16 -15.84
N GLY A 82 5.32 -19.17 -15.34
CA GLY A 82 5.44 -17.83 -15.92
C GLY A 82 4.28 -16.88 -15.57
N TYR A 83 3.45 -17.20 -14.58
CA TYR A 83 2.30 -16.37 -14.20
C TYR A 83 2.35 -15.97 -12.73
N VAL A 84 2.05 -14.71 -12.46
CA VAL A 84 2.01 -14.15 -11.12
C VAL A 84 0.96 -13.05 -11.01
N ARG A 85 0.47 -12.79 -9.80
CA ARG A 85 -0.38 -11.64 -9.50
C ARG A 85 -0.01 -11.03 -8.15
N LEU A 86 -0.44 -9.80 -7.93
CA LEU A 86 -0.38 -9.15 -6.62
C LEU A 86 -1.79 -9.12 -6.02
N THR A 87 -1.86 -9.37 -4.72
CA THR A 87 -3.10 -9.23 -3.93
C THR A 87 -3.36 -7.77 -3.60
N ILE A 88 -4.58 -7.45 -3.17
CA ILE A 88 -4.95 -6.11 -2.67
C ILE A 88 -4.13 -5.65 -1.45
N ARG A 89 -3.38 -6.55 -0.80
CA ARG A 89 -2.50 -6.25 0.34
C ARG A 89 -1.02 -6.41 -0.02
N SER A 90 -0.68 -6.30 -1.30
CA SER A 90 0.70 -6.30 -1.83
C SER A 90 1.48 -7.61 -1.62
N ASN A 91 0.84 -8.70 -1.18
CA ASN A 91 1.43 -10.03 -1.29
C ASN A 91 1.50 -10.45 -2.75
N ILE A 92 2.52 -11.23 -3.09
CA ILE A 92 2.64 -11.88 -4.39
C ILE A 92 2.04 -13.27 -4.35
N GLU A 93 1.39 -13.67 -5.44
CA GLU A 93 0.77 -14.98 -5.61
C GLU A 93 1.16 -15.59 -6.94
N TYR A 94 1.64 -16.82 -6.88
CA TYR A 94 1.97 -17.65 -8.02
C TYR A 94 0.95 -18.76 -8.16
N MET A 95 0.62 -19.15 -9.40
CA MET A 95 -0.35 -20.20 -9.66
C MET A 95 0.27 -21.33 -10.47
N VAL A 96 0.07 -22.58 -10.03
CA VAL A 96 0.58 -23.79 -10.69
C VAL A 96 -0.54 -24.81 -10.88
N ALA A 97 -0.62 -25.39 -12.07
CA ALA A 97 -1.56 -26.47 -12.40
C ALA A 97 -1.07 -27.82 -11.90
N ASP A 98 0.25 -28.02 -11.88
CA ASP A 98 0.87 -29.22 -11.33
C ASP A 98 1.19 -29.03 -9.83
N GLY A 99 0.49 -29.78 -8.98
CA GLY A 99 0.68 -29.74 -7.54
C GLY A 99 2.09 -30.12 -7.08
N SER A 100 2.85 -30.88 -7.88
CA SER A 100 4.25 -31.23 -7.56
C SER A 100 5.20 -30.01 -7.55
N LYS A 101 4.80 -28.89 -8.19
CA LYS A 101 5.56 -27.64 -8.21
C LYS A 101 5.40 -26.80 -6.94
N VAL A 102 4.45 -27.12 -6.06
CA VAL A 102 4.17 -26.32 -4.86
C VAL A 102 5.39 -26.25 -3.94
N GLU A 103 5.99 -27.39 -3.58
CA GLU A 103 7.15 -27.38 -2.65
C GLU A 103 8.39 -26.71 -3.27
N PRO A 104 8.81 -27.05 -4.52
CA PRO A 104 9.93 -26.37 -5.15
C PRO A 104 9.78 -24.85 -5.25
N LEU A 105 8.55 -24.37 -5.47
CA LEU A 105 8.24 -22.95 -5.51
C LEU A 105 8.35 -22.29 -4.12
N ILE A 106 7.84 -22.95 -3.07
CA ILE A 106 7.99 -22.49 -1.68
C ILE A 106 9.49 -22.39 -1.34
N ASP A 107 10.26 -23.44 -1.63
CA ASP A 107 11.70 -23.48 -1.36
C ASP A 107 12.45 -22.34 -2.09
N ALA A 108 12.11 -22.09 -3.36
CA ALA A 108 12.71 -21.01 -4.15
C ALA A 108 12.39 -19.63 -3.57
N LEU A 109 11.15 -19.41 -3.11
CA LEU A 109 10.73 -18.16 -2.48
C LEU A 109 11.44 -17.94 -1.14
N GLU A 110 11.41 -18.95 -0.26
CA GLU A 110 12.00 -18.83 1.08
C GLU A 110 13.53 -18.70 1.02
N LYS A 111 14.19 -19.37 0.08
CA LYS A 111 15.64 -19.23 -0.16
C LYS A 111 16.05 -17.80 -0.47
N GLU A 112 15.21 -17.05 -1.18
CA GLU A 112 15.45 -15.65 -1.53
C GLU A 112 14.86 -14.67 -0.49
N GLY A 113 14.31 -15.19 0.62
CA GLY A 113 13.79 -14.39 1.74
C GLY A 113 12.32 -13.98 1.62
N PHE A 114 11.58 -14.49 0.64
CA PHE A 114 10.14 -14.24 0.50
C PHE A 114 9.34 -15.26 1.32
N VAL A 115 8.83 -14.80 2.47
CA VAL A 115 8.13 -15.66 3.42
C VAL A 115 6.77 -16.08 2.88
N VAL A 116 6.50 -17.38 2.85
CA VAL A 116 5.21 -17.95 2.43
C VAL A 116 4.22 -17.94 3.60
N GLY A 117 3.00 -17.43 3.37
CA GLY A 117 2.02 -17.27 4.44
C GLY A 117 0.86 -16.31 4.12
N GLY A 118 0.25 -15.75 5.16
CA GLY A 118 -0.78 -14.71 5.05
C GLY A 118 -2.11 -15.20 4.48
N THR A 119 -2.45 -16.48 4.65
CA THR A 119 -3.73 -17.10 4.28
C THR A 119 -4.56 -17.43 5.52
N LYS A 120 -5.88 -17.61 5.34
CA LYS A 120 -6.82 -18.00 6.41
C LYS A 120 -6.65 -17.17 7.69
N ASN A 121 -6.60 -17.81 8.85
CA ASN A 121 -6.57 -17.19 10.17
C ASN A 121 -5.16 -16.78 10.58
N SER A 122 -4.59 -15.84 9.83
CA SER A 122 -3.27 -15.25 10.04
C SER A 122 -3.38 -13.74 10.25
N VAL A 123 -2.27 -13.12 10.64
CA VAL A 123 -2.07 -11.69 10.38
C VAL A 123 -1.66 -11.54 8.91
N ALA A 124 -2.50 -10.89 8.11
CA ALA A 124 -2.16 -10.59 6.72
C ALA A 124 -1.12 -9.46 6.64
N MET A 125 -0.42 -9.36 5.51
CA MET A 125 0.54 -8.27 5.25
C MET A 125 -0.06 -6.90 5.57
N ILE A 126 0.71 -6.05 6.24
CA ILE A 126 0.27 -4.73 6.71
C ILE A 126 0.20 -3.75 5.53
N SER A 127 -1.00 -3.25 5.25
CA SER A 127 -1.22 -2.20 4.25
C SER A 127 -0.67 -0.89 4.80
N HIS A 128 0.13 -0.19 4.00
CA HIS A 128 0.82 1.01 4.45
C HIS A 128 1.00 2.03 3.32
N THR A 129 1.51 3.19 3.69
CA THR A 129 1.56 4.39 2.85
C THR A 129 3.00 4.74 2.47
N GLN A 130 3.27 6.00 2.12
CA GLN A 130 4.59 6.43 1.65
C GLN A 130 5.55 6.76 2.81
N GLY A 131 5.04 7.33 3.91
CA GLY A 131 5.91 7.78 5.00
C GLY A 131 6.95 8.80 4.56
N TRP A 132 8.12 8.75 5.18
CA TRP A 132 9.24 9.65 4.87
C TRP A 132 9.88 9.39 3.51
N LEU A 133 9.56 8.27 2.87
CA LEU A 133 10.14 7.93 1.57
C LEU A 133 9.67 8.88 0.47
N HIS A 134 8.42 9.35 0.52
CA HIS A 134 7.84 10.09 -0.60
C HIS A 134 6.71 11.08 -0.25
N CYS A 135 6.21 11.10 0.98
CA CYS A 135 5.14 12.05 1.35
C CYS A 135 5.73 13.38 1.85
N ASP A 136 5.03 14.48 1.59
CA ASP A 136 5.41 15.81 2.06
C ASP A 136 4.88 16.17 3.47
N ILE A 137 3.85 15.45 3.96
CA ILE A 137 3.28 15.64 5.31
C ILE A 137 3.25 14.38 6.20
N PRO A 138 4.26 13.51 6.15
CA PRO A 138 4.31 12.35 7.05
C PRO A 138 4.54 12.82 8.49
N GLY A 139 3.73 12.31 9.40
CA GLY A 139 4.00 12.36 10.84
C GLY A 139 4.91 11.23 11.33
N THR A 140 5.04 10.14 10.56
CA THR A 140 6.03 9.09 10.81
C THR A 140 6.38 8.35 9.51
N ASP A 141 7.38 7.47 9.56
CA ASP A 141 7.69 6.58 8.45
C ASP A 141 6.60 5.50 8.24
N ALA A 142 6.48 4.97 7.03
CA ALA A 142 5.56 3.87 6.76
C ALA A 142 6.32 2.53 6.72
N SER A 143 7.39 2.47 5.94
CA SER A 143 8.10 1.21 5.67
C SER A 143 8.84 0.68 6.89
N GLY A 144 9.54 1.53 7.63
CA GLY A 144 10.25 1.15 8.85
C GLY A 144 9.32 0.61 9.93
N VAL A 145 8.13 1.22 10.09
CA VAL A 145 7.11 0.80 11.05
C VAL A 145 6.53 -0.55 10.67
N VAL A 146 6.19 -0.74 9.39
CA VAL A 146 5.71 -2.04 8.91
C VAL A 146 6.77 -3.11 9.08
N LYS A 147 8.03 -2.80 8.78
CA LYS A 147 9.14 -3.73 8.97
C LYS A 147 9.25 -4.15 10.44
N SER A 148 9.30 -3.21 11.38
CA SER A 148 9.39 -3.55 12.81
C SER A 148 8.19 -4.37 13.30
N MET A 149 6.99 -4.04 12.85
CA MET A 149 5.79 -4.79 13.24
C MET A 149 5.74 -6.18 12.62
N MET A 150 6.08 -6.32 11.35
CA MET A 150 6.08 -7.62 10.68
C MET A 150 7.17 -8.55 11.22
N ASP A 151 8.28 -8.00 11.73
CA ASP A 151 9.31 -8.81 12.42
C ASP A 151 8.77 -9.44 13.71
N GLU A 152 7.99 -8.69 14.49
CA GLU A 152 7.33 -9.20 15.70
C GLU A 152 6.14 -10.12 15.39
N LEU A 153 5.45 -9.90 14.27
CA LEU A 153 4.24 -10.64 13.87
C LEU A 153 4.51 -11.74 12.83
N ILE A 154 5.77 -12.07 12.57
CA ILE A 154 6.11 -12.97 11.47
C ILE A 154 5.54 -14.38 11.67
N ASP A 155 5.50 -14.85 12.92
CA ASP A 155 4.92 -16.15 13.26
C ASP A 155 3.42 -16.20 12.99
N GLU A 156 2.70 -15.10 13.22
CA GLU A 156 1.28 -14.98 12.91
C GLU A 156 1.01 -14.88 11.40
N PHE A 157 1.96 -14.39 10.62
CA PHE A 157 1.88 -14.39 9.16
C PHE A 157 2.11 -15.80 8.59
N LYS A 158 3.08 -16.54 9.14
CA LYS A 158 3.47 -17.88 8.66
C LYS A 158 2.50 -18.99 9.06
N ASN A 159 1.65 -18.76 10.06
CA ASN A 159 0.80 -19.80 10.64
C ASN A 159 -0.69 -19.40 10.66
N TRP A 160 -1.54 -20.32 11.11
CA TRP A 160 -2.98 -20.09 11.30
C TRP A 160 -3.36 -20.04 12.78
N ASN A 161 -2.64 -19.23 13.55
CA ASN A 161 -2.75 -19.19 15.01
C ASN A 161 -3.81 -18.19 15.52
N MET A 162 -4.38 -17.37 14.63
CA MET A 162 -5.39 -16.39 15.02
C MET A 162 -6.79 -17.01 15.12
N PRO A 163 -7.69 -16.47 15.96
CA PRO A 163 -9.09 -16.91 15.97
C PRO A 163 -9.82 -16.65 14.65
N ASN A 164 -9.45 -15.56 13.97
CA ASN A 164 -9.89 -15.20 12.63
C ASN A 164 -8.79 -14.35 11.96
N ARG A 165 -8.89 -14.12 10.65
CA ARG A 165 -7.95 -13.30 9.90
C ARG A 165 -7.92 -11.86 10.42
N VAL A 166 -6.72 -11.32 10.63
CA VAL A 166 -6.52 -9.93 11.08
C VAL A 166 -5.85 -9.08 10.02
N HIS A 167 -6.43 -7.92 9.75
CA HIS A 167 -5.94 -6.90 8.84
C HIS A 167 -5.47 -5.68 9.60
N ILE A 168 -4.17 -5.41 9.57
CA ILE A 168 -3.58 -4.23 10.20
C ILE A 168 -3.27 -3.17 9.12
N THR A 169 -3.54 -1.90 9.39
CA THR A 169 -3.20 -0.81 8.46
C THR A 169 -2.35 0.25 9.16
N THR A 170 -1.43 0.86 8.42
CA THR A 170 -0.63 1.99 8.92
C THR A 170 -0.72 3.18 7.98
N SER A 171 -0.94 4.36 8.56
CA SER A 171 -1.05 5.62 7.85
C SER A 171 -0.13 6.64 8.48
N CYS A 172 0.79 7.19 7.67
CA CYS A 172 1.80 8.13 8.14
C CYS A 172 1.23 9.47 8.64
N CYS A 173 -0.04 9.78 8.36
CA CYS A 173 -0.76 10.93 8.89
C CYS A 173 -2.29 10.71 8.82
N GLN A 174 -3.07 11.62 9.43
CA GLN A 174 -4.53 11.54 9.51
C GLN A 174 -5.29 11.56 8.19
N ILE A 175 -4.65 11.94 7.08
CA ILE A 175 -5.26 11.82 5.74
C ILE A 175 -5.61 10.36 5.42
N ASN A 176 -4.96 9.41 6.10
CA ASN A 176 -5.32 8.00 6.13
C ASN A 176 -5.36 7.33 4.75
N CYS A 177 -4.31 7.50 3.96
CA CYS A 177 -4.19 6.81 2.66
C CYS A 177 -4.06 5.28 2.78
N GLY A 178 -3.87 4.73 3.99
CA GLY A 178 -3.70 3.29 4.26
C GLY A 178 -5.01 2.50 4.32
N GLY A 179 -6.15 3.17 4.40
CA GLY A 179 -7.48 2.56 4.44
C GLY A 179 -7.94 2.19 5.84
N GLN A 180 -8.76 1.14 5.94
CA GLN A 180 -9.31 0.61 7.18
C GLN A 180 -8.82 -0.82 7.41
N GLY A 181 -8.71 -1.22 8.67
CA GLY A 181 -8.39 -2.57 9.10
C GLY A 181 -8.97 -2.86 10.48
N ASP A 182 -8.86 -4.10 10.92
CA ASP A 182 -9.23 -4.52 12.27
C ASP A 182 -8.42 -3.76 13.33
N ILE A 183 -7.15 -3.47 13.01
CA ILE A 183 -6.28 -2.56 13.79
C ILE A 183 -5.73 -1.50 12.84
N ALA A 184 -5.91 -0.23 13.18
CA ALA A 184 -5.42 0.90 12.39
C ALA A 184 -4.45 1.75 13.22
N ILE A 185 -3.22 1.89 12.72
CA ILE A 185 -2.21 2.79 13.26
C ILE A 185 -2.22 4.04 12.41
N ASN A 186 -2.84 5.10 12.92
CA ASN A 186 -3.01 6.36 12.20
C ASN A 186 -2.37 7.49 13.00
N ILE A 187 -1.40 8.16 12.38
CA ILE A 187 -0.60 9.17 13.07
C ILE A 187 -1.29 10.52 13.06
N GLN A 188 -1.34 11.11 14.25
CA GLN A 188 -1.87 12.42 14.47
C GLN A 188 -0.74 13.43 14.69
N HIS A 189 -0.75 14.54 13.94
CA HIS A 189 0.08 15.68 14.31
C HIS A 189 -0.46 16.30 15.59
N THR A 190 0.41 16.83 16.43
CA THR A 190 0.03 17.30 17.76
C THR A 190 0.17 18.82 17.93
N LYS A 191 0.60 19.51 16.87
CA LYS A 191 0.76 20.97 16.83
C LYS A 191 0.07 21.58 15.61
N PRO A 192 -0.53 22.77 15.76
CA PRO A 192 -1.02 23.55 14.63
C PRO A 192 0.10 23.86 13.62
N PRO A 193 -0.24 24.12 12.35
CA PRO A 193 0.76 24.35 11.32
C PRO A 193 1.52 25.66 11.55
N LYS A 194 2.84 25.63 11.33
CA LYS A 194 3.71 26.82 11.31
C LYS A 194 3.60 27.47 9.94
N ILE A 195 3.27 28.76 9.91
CA ILE A 195 3.03 29.49 8.65
C ILE A 195 4.27 30.27 8.26
N ASN A 196 4.78 30.03 7.04
CA ASN A 196 5.72 30.94 6.40
C ASN A 196 4.96 32.08 5.70
N HIS A 197 4.72 33.17 6.44
CA HIS A 197 3.90 34.30 5.98
C HIS A 197 4.44 35.00 4.73
N ASP A 198 5.74 34.97 4.46
CA ASP A 198 6.33 35.61 3.28
C ASP A 198 5.92 34.95 1.96
N LEU A 199 5.49 33.70 2.02
CA LEU A 199 5.16 32.87 0.86
C LEU A 199 3.64 32.78 0.58
N VAL A 200 2.81 33.00 1.60
CA VAL A 200 1.35 32.74 1.51
C VAL A 200 0.69 33.52 0.38
N ALA A 201 1.02 34.80 0.20
CA ALA A 201 0.41 35.65 -0.81
C ALA A 201 0.69 35.21 -2.26
N ASN A 202 1.83 34.56 -2.48
CA ASN A 202 2.31 34.21 -3.82
C ASN A 202 2.00 32.76 -4.20
N ILE A 203 1.83 31.87 -3.21
CA ILE A 203 1.69 30.43 -3.43
C ILE A 203 0.27 29.93 -3.13
N CYS A 204 -0.41 30.49 -2.13
CA CYS A 204 -1.64 29.91 -1.61
C CYS A 204 -2.88 30.57 -2.20
N GLU A 205 -3.81 29.74 -2.70
CA GLU A 205 -5.19 30.16 -2.95
C GLU A 205 -5.92 30.19 -1.60
N ARG A 206 -5.82 31.32 -0.89
CA ARG A 206 -6.23 31.44 0.53
C ARG A 206 -7.69 31.03 0.81
N PRO A 207 -8.70 31.37 -0.02
CA PRO A 207 -10.07 30.91 0.18
C PRO A 207 -10.22 29.38 0.27
N SER A 208 -9.56 28.61 -0.59
CA SER A 208 -9.61 27.14 -0.54
C SER A 208 -8.94 26.58 0.70
N VAL A 209 -7.86 27.21 1.19
CA VAL A 209 -7.21 26.82 2.44
C VAL A 209 -8.14 27.00 3.63
N VAL A 210 -8.84 28.14 3.69
CA VAL A 210 -9.87 28.41 4.72
C VAL A 210 -10.99 27.37 4.65
N ALA A 211 -11.53 27.13 3.44
CA ALA A 211 -12.63 26.19 3.21
C ALA A 211 -12.26 24.73 3.53
N ARG A 212 -10.97 24.37 3.44
CA ARG A 212 -10.49 23.02 3.74
C ARG A 212 -10.47 22.71 5.24
N CYS A 213 -10.49 23.71 6.12
CA CYS A 213 -10.44 23.50 7.55
C CYS A 213 -11.77 22.95 8.10
N PRO A 214 -11.84 21.71 8.61
CA PRO A 214 -13.10 21.10 9.04
C PRO A 214 -13.69 21.75 10.30
N VAL A 215 -12.86 22.47 11.06
CA VAL A 215 -13.21 23.06 12.36
C VAL A 215 -13.15 24.59 12.35
N ALA A 216 -13.10 25.20 11.15
CA ALA A 216 -13.05 26.65 10.95
C ALA A 216 -12.01 27.38 11.83
N ALA A 217 -10.83 26.76 11.99
CA ALA A 217 -9.69 27.32 12.71
C ALA A 217 -8.88 28.31 11.86
N ILE A 218 -8.98 28.26 10.54
CA ILE A 218 -8.16 29.10 9.63
C ILE A 218 -8.95 30.32 9.19
N ARG A 219 -8.32 31.50 9.22
CA ARG A 219 -8.94 32.76 8.79
C ARG A 219 -7.99 33.57 7.90
N PRO A 220 -8.52 34.41 6.99
CA PRO A 220 -7.71 35.42 6.31
C PRO A 220 -7.11 36.40 7.31
N ALA A 221 -5.85 36.79 7.09
CA ALA A 221 -5.15 37.75 7.92
C ALA A 221 -4.33 38.73 7.07
N LEU A 222 -3.86 39.81 7.69
CA LEU A 222 -2.82 40.68 7.17
C LEU A 222 -1.62 40.61 8.13
N VAL A 223 -0.48 40.14 7.62
CA VAL A 223 0.77 40.05 8.39
C VAL A 223 1.81 40.89 7.67
N ASN A 224 2.43 41.85 8.37
CA ASN A 224 3.40 42.79 7.79
C ASN A 224 2.88 43.53 6.54
N GLY A 225 1.58 43.87 6.53
CA GLY A 225 0.93 44.54 5.39
C GLY A 225 0.67 43.65 4.17
N LYS A 226 0.98 42.35 4.24
CA LYS A 226 0.75 41.39 3.15
C LYS A 226 -0.42 40.46 3.45
N PRO A 227 -1.21 40.06 2.44
CA PRO A 227 -2.28 39.10 2.63
C PRO A 227 -1.76 37.72 3.04
N SER A 228 -2.34 37.16 4.10
CA SER A 228 -1.88 35.95 4.77
C SER A 228 -3.06 35.15 5.35
N LEU A 229 -2.75 34.14 6.18
CA LEU A 229 -3.66 33.34 6.99
C LEU A 229 -3.23 33.37 8.46
N GLU A 230 -4.18 33.14 9.37
CA GLU A 230 -3.96 32.87 10.79
C GLU A 230 -4.67 31.56 11.20
N VAL A 231 -4.23 30.94 12.30
CA VAL A 231 -4.83 29.72 12.85
C VAL A 231 -5.23 29.95 14.31
N ASP A 232 -6.51 29.72 14.62
CA ASP A 232 -7.02 29.61 15.98
C ASP A 232 -6.59 28.26 16.56
N GLU A 233 -5.49 28.26 17.31
CA GLU A 233 -4.92 27.05 17.90
C GLU A 233 -5.87 26.34 18.87
N LYS A 234 -6.83 27.05 19.48
CA LYS A 234 -7.81 26.44 20.38
C LYS A 234 -8.84 25.60 19.63
N LYS A 235 -9.00 25.83 18.33
CA LYS A 235 -9.90 25.05 17.45
C LYS A 235 -9.16 24.00 16.64
N CYS A 236 -7.88 24.23 16.35
CA CYS A 236 -7.13 23.38 15.44
C CYS A 236 -7.05 21.94 15.96
N ILE A 237 -7.47 20.99 15.12
CA ILE A 237 -7.34 19.55 15.39
C ILE A 237 -6.10 18.95 14.72
N CYS A 238 -5.14 19.76 14.28
CA CYS A 238 -3.85 19.33 13.73
C CYS A 238 -3.92 18.29 12.57
N CYS A 239 -5.03 18.25 11.80
CA CYS A 239 -5.22 17.23 10.76
C CYS A 239 -4.31 17.35 9.51
N GLY A 240 -3.57 18.46 9.35
CA GLY A 240 -2.68 18.68 8.20
C GLY A 240 -3.34 18.96 6.85
N ALA A 241 -4.68 18.91 6.75
CA ALA A 241 -5.40 19.09 5.49
C ALA A 241 -5.20 20.46 4.81
N CYS A 242 -4.73 21.46 5.55
CA CYS A 242 -4.42 22.79 5.02
C CYS A 242 -3.10 22.87 4.24
N TYR A 243 -2.21 21.89 4.39
CA TYR A 243 -0.90 21.89 3.73
C TYR A 243 -0.98 21.72 2.21
N PRO A 244 -1.71 20.73 1.63
CA PRO A 244 -1.70 20.52 0.18
C PRO A 244 -2.07 21.76 -0.67
N PRO A 245 -3.10 22.56 -0.32
CA PRO A 245 -3.40 23.79 -1.04
C PRO A 245 -2.49 24.98 -0.67
N CYS A 246 -1.64 24.85 0.35
CA CYS A 246 -0.76 25.91 0.83
C CYS A 246 0.46 25.32 1.55
N THR A 247 1.47 24.94 0.77
CA THR A 247 2.74 24.40 1.29
C THR A 247 3.45 25.30 2.32
N PRO A 248 3.25 26.65 2.38
CA PRO A 248 3.73 27.46 3.49
C PRO A 248 3.15 27.12 4.88
N MET A 249 2.07 26.33 4.98
CA MET A 249 1.48 25.89 6.25
C MET A 249 2.03 24.52 6.69
N GLN A 250 3.26 24.50 7.18
CA GLN A 250 4.00 23.29 7.55
C GLN A 250 3.40 22.65 8.81
N ILE A 251 3.01 21.37 8.73
CA ILE A 251 2.34 20.64 9.83
C ILE A 251 3.22 19.56 10.47
N ASN A 252 4.19 19.04 9.74
CA ASN A 252 5.16 18.07 10.23
C ASN A 252 6.10 18.76 11.24
N ASP A 253 6.09 18.27 12.49
CA ASP A 253 6.97 18.76 13.54
C ASP A 253 7.92 17.64 14.00
N PRO A 254 9.25 17.84 13.92
CA PRO A 254 10.24 16.78 14.17
C PRO A 254 10.37 16.41 15.65
N GLU A 255 9.77 17.18 16.58
CA GLU A 255 9.81 16.89 18.01
C GLU A 255 8.49 16.31 18.49
N HIS A 256 7.38 16.88 18.02
CA HIS A 256 6.04 16.61 18.54
C HIS A 256 5.22 15.62 17.72
N THR A 257 5.62 15.34 16.47
CA THR A 257 4.96 14.31 15.65
C THR A 257 5.89 13.11 15.53
N LYS A 258 5.73 12.14 16.45
CA LYS A 258 6.48 10.87 16.49
C LYS A 258 5.55 9.72 16.89
N LEU A 259 5.96 8.50 16.57
CA LEU A 259 5.38 7.26 17.12
C LEU A 259 5.67 7.09 18.60
#